data_AF-A0A4Y9ESE0-F1
#
_entry.id   AF-A0A4Y9ESE0-F1
#
_cell.length_a   1.000
_cell.length_b   1.000
_cell.length_c   1.000
_cell.angle_alpha   90.00
_cell.angle_beta   90.00
_cell.angle_gamma   90.00
#
_symmetry.space_group_name_H-M   'P 1'
#
loop_
_entity.id
_entity.type
_entity.pdbx_description
1 polymer ?
#
loop_
_entity_poly.entity_id
_entity_poly.type
_entity_poly.pdbx_seq_one_letter_code
_entity_poly.pdbx_strand_id
1 'polypeptide(L)'
;MTKPRYNMRPVPGLLRAGPDGDVFPVIVTPYGDRVVMRGEADIGAVPLRCLRRDPTQDARATLHRTDWRGWRLDVADVTPDSWVSGIKLKSRLPLRGLAIVAALLLVIIIGLWLGRDRIIIATAPLLPHRVTDQIGRDYLAEMGRVCDNGPGSAALMRLTARLAPPTLPEPLSVKVVDSADVNAVALPGGHVAVYRGLIAQAGSPDEVAAALAHEIEHVAYQHPNQLILRESGPAVLARTLGNSELEVADLTVLKKGDKAAEAEADAGAITLLDAANIST
;
A
#
# COMPACT_ATOMS: atom_id res chain seq x y z
N MET A 1 -18.23 46.48 -7.23
CA MET A 1 -17.26 46.14 -6.18
C MET A 1 -16.17 47.21 -6.15
N THR A 2 -16.22 48.10 -5.16
CA THR A 2 -15.27 49.20 -4.95
C THR A 2 -13.90 48.62 -4.58
N LYS A 3 -12.84 48.95 -5.35
CA LYS A 3 -11.47 48.54 -4.98
C LYS A 3 -11.16 49.07 -3.57
N PRO A 4 -10.51 48.30 -2.69
CA PRO A 4 -10.09 48.79 -1.38
C PRO A 4 -9.24 50.06 -1.56
N ARG A 5 -9.62 51.13 -0.86
CA ARG A 5 -8.85 52.39 -0.86
C ARG A 5 -7.65 52.20 0.06
N TYR A 6 -6.51 51.90 -0.53
CA TYR A 6 -5.25 51.89 0.20
C TYR A 6 -4.71 53.31 0.39
N ASN A 7 -4.01 53.51 1.49
CA ASN A 7 -3.26 54.72 1.80
C ASN A 7 -2.00 54.77 0.92
N MET A 8 -1.90 55.81 0.09
CA MET A 8 -0.85 55.97 -0.94
C MET A 8 0.38 56.72 -0.43
N ARG A 9 0.59 56.74 0.90
CA ARG A 9 1.75 57.41 1.51
C ARG A 9 3.07 56.76 1.05
N PRO A 10 4.12 57.56 0.81
CA PRO A 10 5.46 57.04 0.59
C PRO A 10 5.92 56.22 1.80
N VAL A 11 6.61 55.10 1.54
CA VAL A 11 7.21 54.27 2.59
C VAL A 11 8.74 54.27 2.44
N PRO A 12 9.50 54.40 3.53
CA PRO A 12 10.95 54.23 3.48
C PRO A 12 11.30 52.76 3.25
N GLY A 13 12.37 52.51 2.50
CA GLY A 13 12.86 51.17 2.27
C GLY A 13 14.34 51.10 1.96
N LEU A 14 14.87 49.88 2.02
CA LEU A 14 16.24 49.52 1.67
C LEU A 14 16.20 48.65 0.42
N LEU A 15 16.77 49.15 -0.67
CA LEU A 15 16.87 48.44 -1.93
C LEU A 15 18.21 47.69 -2.00
N ARG A 16 18.14 46.40 -2.34
CA ARG A 16 19.31 45.58 -2.67
C ARG A 16 19.20 45.10 -4.11
N ALA A 17 20.14 45.53 -4.95
CA ALA A 17 20.20 45.17 -6.37
C ALA A 17 21.09 43.93 -6.61
N GLY A 18 20.56 42.74 -6.32
CA GLY A 18 21.27 41.47 -6.55
C GLY A 18 21.79 40.80 -5.27
N PRO A 19 22.33 39.57 -5.37
CA PRO A 19 22.78 38.79 -4.20
C PRO A 19 23.87 39.50 -3.40
N ASP A 20 24.86 40.06 -4.10
CA ASP A 20 26.03 40.77 -3.54
C ASP A 20 25.97 42.28 -3.79
N GLY A 21 24.78 42.81 -4.13
CA GLY A 21 24.59 44.23 -4.42
C GLY A 21 24.61 45.09 -3.17
N ASP A 22 25.11 46.31 -3.32
CA ASP A 22 25.06 47.35 -2.30
C ASP A 22 23.60 47.65 -1.89
N VAL A 23 23.43 48.07 -0.64
CA VAL A 23 22.14 48.42 -0.05
C VAL A 23 21.96 49.93 -0.10
N PHE A 24 20.91 50.38 -0.77
CA PHE A 24 20.62 51.80 -0.96
C PHE A 24 19.32 52.19 -0.23
N PRO A 25 19.33 53.27 0.59
CA PRO A 25 18.11 53.83 1.13
C PRO A 25 17.28 54.46 0.01
N VAL A 26 16.01 54.10 -0.07
CA VAL A 26 15.08 54.61 -1.07
C VAL A 26 13.75 54.99 -0.43
N ILE A 27 13.15 56.07 -0.93
CA ILE A 27 11.75 56.39 -0.64
C ILE A 27 10.89 55.79 -1.75
N VAL A 28 9.93 54.97 -1.36
CA VAL A 28 9.12 54.15 -2.25
C VAL A 28 7.71 54.74 -2.34
N THR A 29 7.33 55.20 -3.53
CA THR A 29 6.05 55.87 -3.77
C THR A 29 5.27 55.14 -4.87
N PRO A 30 3.98 54.81 -4.64
CA PRO A 30 3.14 54.25 -5.69
C PRO A 30 2.76 55.34 -6.69
N TYR A 31 2.95 55.07 -7.99
CA TYR A 31 2.56 55.97 -9.07
C TYR A 31 1.88 55.17 -10.19
N GLY A 32 0.55 55.30 -10.30
CA GLY A 32 -0.23 54.56 -11.29
C GLY A 32 -0.10 53.03 -11.10
N ASP A 33 0.38 52.33 -12.13
CA ASP A 33 0.63 50.88 -12.11
C ASP A 33 2.07 50.51 -11.72
N ARG A 34 2.86 51.48 -11.25
CA ARG A 34 4.29 51.32 -10.91
C ARG A 34 4.59 51.79 -9.50
N VAL A 35 5.70 51.30 -9.00
CA VAL A 35 6.36 51.77 -7.78
C VAL A 35 7.59 52.53 -8.21
N VAL A 36 7.68 53.79 -7.80
CA VAL A 36 8.83 54.65 -8.03
C VAL A 36 9.67 54.67 -6.76
N MET A 37 10.96 54.39 -6.91
CA MET A 37 11.95 54.42 -5.84
C MET A 37 12.87 55.60 -6.10
N ARG A 38 12.94 56.53 -5.14
CA ARG A 38 13.83 57.69 -5.20
C ARG A 38 14.95 57.51 -4.20
N GLY A 39 16.18 57.37 -4.69
CA GLY A 39 17.41 57.41 -3.89
C GLY A 39 18.18 58.72 -4.08
N GLU A 40 19.37 58.81 -3.49
CA GLU A 40 20.23 60.01 -3.50
C GLU A 40 20.71 60.42 -4.90
N ALA A 41 20.85 59.46 -5.84
CA ALA A 41 21.35 59.72 -7.19
C ALA A 41 20.59 58.99 -8.32
N ASP A 42 19.56 58.18 -8.01
CA ASP A 42 18.86 57.36 -9.01
C ASP A 42 17.35 57.27 -8.76
N ILE A 43 16.57 57.20 -9.85
CA ILE A 43 15.12 57.02 -9.84
C ILE A 43 14.79 55.72 -10.59
N GLY A 44 14.46 54.68 -9.83
CA GLY A 44 14.00 53.41 -10.38
C GLY A 44 12.47 53.33 -10.43
N ALA A 45 11.90 52.76 -11.50
CA ALA A 45 10.46 52.49 -11.58
C ALA A 45 10.20 51.00 -11.87
N VAL A 46 9.41 50.33 -11.02
CA VAL A 46 9.07 48.91 -11.14
C VAL A 46 7.56 48.72 -11.25
N PRO A 47 7.05 48.00 -12.27
CA PRO A 47 5.62 47.71 -12.36
C PRO A 47 5.09 46.87 -11.20
N LEU A 48 3.95 47.26 -10.62
CA LEU A 48 3.29 46.54 -9.51
C LEU A 48 3.01 45.07 -9.85
N ARG A 49 2.72 44.75 -11.11
CA ARG A 49 2.49 43.38 -11.59
C ARG A 49 3.69 42.44 -11.37
N CYS A 50 4.91 43.00 -11.36
CA CYS A 50 6.16 42.26 -11.18
C CYS A 50 6.54 42.11 -9.71
N LEU A 51 5.83 42.75 -8.78
CA LEU A 51 6.13 42.71 -7.36
C LEU A 51 5.34 41.60 -6.66
N ARG A 52 6.03 40.89 -5.76
CA ARG A 52 5.44 39.96 -4.79
C ARG A 52 5.97 40.30 -3.41
N ARG A 53 5.14 40.23 -2.38
CA ARG A 53 5.55 40.50 -1.00
C ARG A 53 5.66 39.22 -0.18
N ASP A 54 6.59 39.20 0.77
CA ASP A 54 6.50 38.29 1.90
C ASP A 54 5.39 38.72 2.88
N PRO A 55 4.94 37.82 3.78
CA PRO A 55 4.05 38.21 4.88
C PRO A 55 4.66 39.37 5.69
N THR A 56 3.87 40.41 5.94
CA THR A 56 4.31 41.57 6.74
C THR A 56 4.57 41.11 8.18
N GLN A 57 5.72 41.49 8.74
CA GLN A 57 6.12 41.24 10.12
C GLN A 57 6.62 42.55 10.73
N ASP A 58 6.15 42.92 11.93
CA ASP A 58 6.58 44.12 12.67
C ASP A 58 6.58 45.42 11.84
N ALA A 59 5.47 45.69 11.14
CA ALA A 59 5.33 46.83 10.23
C ALA A 59 6.40 46.90 9.11
N ARG A 60 7.04 45.78 8.78
CA ARG A 60 7.99 45.65 7.68
C ARG A 60 7.50 44.61 6.67
N ALA A 61 7.79 44.86 5.40
CA ALA A 61 7.52 43.90 4.34
C ALA A 61 8.68 43.84 3.35
N THR A 62 9.04 42.62 2.94
CA THR A 62 10.03 42.41 1.89
C THR A 62 9.32 42.25 0.55
N LEU A 63 9.66 43.08 -0.41
CA LEU A 63 9.21 42.99 -1.79
C LEU A 63 10.26 42.32 -2.66
N HIS A 64 9.79 41.45 -3.54
CA HIS A 64 10.58 40.70 -4.51
C HIS A 64 10.07 40.98 -5.91
N ARG A 65 10.98 40.97 -6.88
CA ARG A 65 10.65 41.02 -8.30
C ARG A 65 10.51 39.61 -8.88
N THR A 66 9.49 39.39 -9.70
CA THR A 66 9.31 38.12 -10.44
C THR A 66 10.22 38.01 -11.64
N ASP A 67 10.68 39.14 -12.19
CA ASP A 67 11.49 39.26 -13.39
C ASP A 67 13.01 39.38 -13.11
N TRP A 68 13.41 39.67 -11.87
CA TRP A 68 14.82 39.79 -11.49
C TRP A 68 15.11 39.02 -10.19
N ARG A 69 15.85 37.91 -10.33
CA ARG A 69 16.34 37.11 -9.20
C ARG A 69 17.40 37.86 -8.39
N GLY A 70 17.23 37.94 -7.08
CA GLY A 70 18.16 38.62 -6.16
C GLY A 70 17.81 40.08 -5.89
N TRP A 71 16.85 40.67 -6.60
CA TRP A 71 16.30 41.98 -6.25
C TRP A 71 15.43 41.87 -5.00
N ARG A 72 15.75 42.67 -3.98
CA ARG A 72 15.00 42.74 -2.73
C ARG A 72 14.80 44.19 -2.31
N LEU A 73 13.58 44.52 -1.90
CA LEU A 73 13.25 45.83 -1.34
C LEU A 73 12.56 45.63 0.00
N ASP A 74 13.26 45.95 1.08
CA ASP A 74 12.74 45.86 2.44
C ASP A 74 12.11 47.22 2.79
N VAL A 75 10.79 47.26 2.87
CA VAL A 75 10.05 48.48 3.24
C VAL A 75 9.66 48.45 4.72
N ALA A 76 9.74 49.61 5.37
CA ALA A 76 9.32 49.83 6.75
C ALA A 76 8.03 50.67 6.81
N ASP A 77 7.48 50.84 8.00
CA ASP A 77 6.26 51.61 8.28
C ASP A 77 5.03 51.12 7.48
N VAL A 78 4.96 49.81 7.23
CA VAL A 78 3.88 49.17 6.50
C VAL A 78 2.69 48.96 7.44
N THR A 79 1.71 49.86 7.33
CA THR A 79 0.42 49.74 8.02
C THR A 79 -0.57 48.84 7.26
N PRO A 80 -1.59 48.27 7.91
CA PRO A 80 -2.60 47.43 7.24
C PRO A 80 -3.35 48.12 6.10
N ASP A 81 -3.54 49.44 6.20
CA ASP A 81 -4.16 50.28 5.17
C ASP A 81 -3.19 50.74 4.07
N SER A 82 -1.88 50.48 4.20
CA SER A 82 -0.86 50.85 3.21
C SER A 82 -1.07 50.15 1.87
N TRP A 83 -0.72 50.83 0.77
CA TRP A 83 -0.71 50.26 -0.59
C TRP A 83 0.18 49.02 -0.72
N VAL A 84 1.21 48.90 0.12
CA VAL A 84 2.10 47.72 0.19
C VAL A 84 1.30 46.47 0.56
N SER A 85 0.30 46.61 1.43
CA SER A 85 -0.57 45.51 1.87
C SER A 85 -1.42 44.95 0.71
N GLY A 86 -1.68 45.78 -0.31
CA GLY A 86 -2.37 45.38 -1.55
C GLY A 86 -1.51 44.60 -2.55
N ILE A 87 -0.20 44.48 -2.35
CA ILE A 87 0.68 43.67 -3.20
C ILE A 87 0.42 42.18 -2.93
N LYS A 88 0.38 41.37 -4.00
CA LYS A 88 0.16 39.92 -3.92
C LYS A 88 1.27 39.25 -3.11
N LEU A 89 0.88 38.41 -2.17
CA LEU A 89 1.81 37.55 -1.42
C LEU A 89 2.54 36.59 -2.37
N LYS A 90 3.82 36.35 -2.09
CA LYS A 90 4.60 35.29 -2.70
C LYS A 90 4.01 33.95 -2.24
N SER A 91 3.38 33.19 -3.15
CA SER A 91 2.86 31.86 -2.78
C SER A 91 4.03 30.96 -2.40
N ARG A 92 4.11 30.56 -1.12
CA ARG A 92 5.23 29.77 -0.60
C ARG A 92 5.14 28.27 -0.91
N LEU A 93 3.97 27.76 -1.31
CA LEU A 93 3.81 26.34 -1.70
C LEU A 93 3.16 26.23 -3.10
N PRO A 94 3.68 25.37 -3.99
CA PRO A 94 3.02 25.05 -5.25
C PRO A 94 1.84 24.08 -4.97
N LEU A 95 0.72 24.58 -4.42
CA LEU A 95 -0.47 23.77 -4.13
C LEU A 95 -0.90 22.88 -5.31
N ARG A 96 -0.68 23.35 -6.54
CA ARG A 96 -0.95 22.57 -7.77
C ARG A 96 -0.07 21.33 -7.89
N GLY A 97 1.22 21.43 -7.54
CA GLY A 97 2.13 20.29 -7.56
C GLY A 97 1.74 19.24 -6.53
N LEU A 98 1.39 19.68 -5.31
CA LEU A 98 0.90 18.80 -4.26
C LEU A 98 -0.41 18.11 -4.66
N ALA A 99 -1.35 18.84 -5.27
CA ALA A 99 -2.61 18.29 -5.75
C ALA A 99 -2.41 17.22 -6.84
N ILE A 100 -1.46 17.43 -7.76
CA ILE A 100 -1.12 16.44 -8.80
C ILE A 100 -0.52 15.19 -8.14
N VAL A 101 0.42 15.34 -7.22
CA VAL A 101 1.03 14.20 -6.51
C VAL A 101 -0.04 13.43 -5.72
N ALA A 102 -0.91 14.12 -5.00
CA ALA A 102 -2.00 13.49 -4.26
C ALA A 102 -2.98 12.75 -5.19
N ALA A 103 -3.34 13.33 -6.34
CA ALA A 103 -4.19 12.69 -7.33
C ALA A 103 -3.53 11.43 -7.93
N LEU A 104 -2.24 11.48 -8.24
CA LEU A 104 -1.49 10.33 -8.74
C LEU A 104 -1.42 9.20 -7.69
N LEU A 105 -1.14 9.55 -6.43
CA LEU A 105 -1.16 8.57 -5.34
C LEU A 105 -2.56 7.95 -5.17
N LEU A 106 -3.62 8.74 -5.27
CA LEU A 106 -4.98 8.23 -5.19
C LEU A 106 -5.30 7.26 -6.33
N VAL A 107 -4.89 7.55 -7.57
CA VAL A 107 -5.05 6.63 -8.71
C VAL A 107 -4.32 5.32 -8.47
N ILE A 108 -3.09 5.36 -7.94
CA ILE A 108 -2.31 4.16 -7.60
C ILE A 108 -3.04 3.35 -6.52
N ILE A 109 -3.50 4.00 -5.45
CA ILE A 109 -4.22 3.32 -4.36
C ILE A 109 -5.50 2.66 -4.88
N ILE A 110 -6.29 3.37 -5.70
CA ILE A 110 -7.51 2.82 -6.30
C ILE A 110 -7.17 1.65 -7.23
N GLY A 111 -6.12 1.77 -8.05
CA GLY A 111 -5.66 0.71 -8.93
C GLY A 111 -5.22 -0.54 -8.16
N LEU A 112 -4.47 -0.38 -7.07
CA LEU A 112 -4.08 -1.47 -6.18
C LEU A 112 -5.29 -2.10 -5.48
N TRP A 113 -6.27 -1.29 -5.07
CA TRP A 113 -7.48 -1.79 -4.41
C TRP A 113 -8.36 -2.60 -5.36
N LEU A 114 -8.60 -2.10 -6.58
CA LEU A 114 -9.37 -2.79 -7.62
C LEU A 114 -8.63 -4.02 -8.16
N GLY A 115 -7.30 -3.99 -8.20
CA GLY A 115 -6.44 -5.06 -8.70
C GLY A 115 -5.99 -6.07 -7.64
N ARG A 116 -6.43 -5.94 -6.38
CA ARG A 116 -5.85 -6.70 -5.25
C ARG A 116 -5.87 -8.21 -5.47
N ASP A 117 -6.98 -8.76 -5.98
CA ASP A 117 -7.13 -10.22 -6.11
C ASP A 117 -6.20 -10.77 -7.19
N ARG A 118 -6.00 -10.00 -8.28
CA ARG A 118 -5.02 -10.32 -9.33
C ARG A 118 -3.60 -10.25 -8.81
N ILE A 119 -3.29 -9.27 -7.97
CA ILE A 119 -1.98 -9.14 -7.33
C ILE A 119 -1.73 -10.33 -6.41
N ILE A 120 -2.70 -10.73 -5.59
CA ILE A 120 -2.59 -11.88 -4.69
C ILE A 120 -2.33 -13.18 -5.46
N ILE A 121 -3.13 -13.47 -6.48
CA ILE A 121 -2.96 -14.69 -7.30
C ILE A 121 -1.58 -14.70 -7.96
N ALA A 122 -1.12 -13.55 -8.47
CA ALA A 122 0.19 -13.45 -9.12
C ALA A 122 1.37 -13.52 -8.14
N THR A 123 1.16 -13.19 -6.85
CA THR A 123 2.24 -13.12 -5.84
C THR A 123 2.29 -14.34 -4.94
N ALA A 124 1.23 -15.14 -4.83
CA ALA A 124 1.24 -16.39 -4.05
C ALA A 124 2.37 -17.35 -4.44
N PRO A 125 2.72 -17.54 -5.73
CA PRO A 125 3.86 -18.38 -6.13
C PRO A 125 5.23 -17.80 -5.76
N LEU A 126 5.30 -16.51 -5.45
CA LEU A 126 6.55 -15.84 -5.09
C LEU A 126 6.87 -15.98 -3.59
N LEU A 127 5.93 -16.47 -2.79
CA LEU A 127 6.19 -16.68 -1.37
C LEU A 127 7.27 -17.76 -1.16
N PRO A 128 8.32 -17.47 -0.39
CA PRO A 128 9.34 -18.47 -0.11
C PRO A 128 8.75 -19.65 0.68
N HIS A 129 9.02 -20.88 0.22
CA HIS A 129 8.56 -22.12 0.89
C HIS A 129 8.82 -22.11 2.39
N ARG A 130 10.00 -21.65 2.84
CA ARG A 130 10.34 -21.56 4.27
C ARG A 130 9.29 -20.83 5.12
N VAL A 131 8.63 -19.83 4.55
CA VAL A 131 7.64 -19.00 5.24
C VAL A 131 6.29 -19.70 5.22
N THR A 132 5.86 -20.21 4.07
CA THR A 132 4.59 -20.92 3.92
C THR A 132 4.58 -22.20 4.74
N ASP A 133 5.66 -22.96 4.72
CA ASP A 133 5.88 -24.17 5.51
C ASP A 133 5.91 -23.93 7.02
N GLN A 134 6.54 -22.83 7.47
CA GLN A 134 6.49 -22.47 8.89
C GLN A 134 5.07 -22.13 9.33
N ILE A 135 4.37 -21.30 8.55
CA ILE A 135 2.98 -20.95 8.82
C ILE A 135 2.10 -22.20 8.85
N GLY A 136 2.23 -23.10 7.87
CA GLY A 136 1.47 -24.36 7.83
C GLY A 136 1.71 -25.25 9.04
N ARG A 137 2.96 -25.37 9.50
CA ARG A 137 3.28 -26.09 10.74
C ARG A 137 2.69 -25.45 11.98
N ASP A 138 2.73 -24.12 12.08
CA ASP A 138 2.16 -23.39 13.22
C ASP A 138 0.66 -23.73 13.34
N TYR A 139 -0.10 -23.67 12.24
CA TYR A 139 -1.51 -24.06 12.24
C TYR A 139 -1.73 -25.54 12.55
N LEU A 140 -0.94 -26.43 11.96
CA LEU A 140 -1.08 -27.86 12.20
C LEU A 140 -0.87 -28.20 13.69
N ALA A 141 0.01 -27.48 14.38
CA ALA A 141 0.23 -27.64 15.82
C ALA A 141 -0.97 -27.18 16.66
N GLU A 142 -1.72 -26.18 16.20
CA GLU A 142 -2.94 -25.69 16.87
C GLU A 142 -4.15 -26.61 16.65
N MET A 143 -4.18 -27.35 15.55
CA MET A 143 -5.30 -28.26 15.22
C MET A 143 -5.40 -29.50 16.11
N GLY A 144 -4.35 -29.80 16.88
CA GLY A 144 -4.36 -30.86 17.89
C GLY A 144 -3.34 -31.96 17.63
N ARG A 145 -3.58 -33.13 18.23
CA ARG A 145 -2.62 -34.24 18.17
C ARG A 145 -2.59 -34.85 16.78
N VAL A 146 -1.41 -34.85 16.17
CA VAL A 146 -1.17 -35.54 14.90
C VAL A 146 -0.99 -37.05 15.13
N CYS A 147 -1.64 -37.86 14.30
CA CYS A 147 -1.52 -39.31 14.28
C CYS A 147 -0.41 -39.73 13.28
N ASP A 148 0.75 -40.14 13.81
CA ASP A 148 1.91 -40.52 13.01
C ASP A 148 2.26 -42.01 13.15
N ASN A 149 2.97 -42.56 12.16
CA ASN A 149 3.68 -43.85 12.22
C ASN A 149 2.81 -45.12 12.43
N GLY A 150 1.56 -45.09 11.99
CA GLY A 150 0.64 -46.25 12.03
C GLY A 150 0.31 -46.83 10.64
N PRO A 151 -0.32 -48.04 10.57
CA PRO A 151 -0.79 -48.62 9.31
C PRO A 151 -1.73 -47.69 8.52
N GLY A 152 -2.56 -46.91 9.21
CA GLY A 152 -3.42 -45.89 8.59
C GLY A 152 -2.63 -44.78 7.91
N SER A 153 -1.53 -44.30 8.52
CA SER A 153 -0.67 -43.28 7.89
C SER A 153 0.01 -43.82 6.64
N ALA A 154 0.44 -45.09 6.64
CA ALA A 154 1.01 -45.73 5.45
C ALA A 154 -0.03 -45.92 4.33
N ALA A 155 -1.28 -46.27 4.68
CA ALA A 155 -2.37 -46.37 3.72
C ALA A 155 -2.70 -44.99 3.11
N LEU A 156 -2.76 -43.95 3.92
CA LEU A 156 -2.98 -42.58 3.47
C LEU A 156 -1.86 -42.12 2.54
N MET A 157 -0.60 -42.34 2.89
CA MET A 157 0.54 -42.00 2.02
C MET A 157 0.47 -42.69 0.65
N ARG A 158 0.02 -43.95 0.59
CA ARG A 158 -0.19 -44.66 -0.70
C ARG A 158 -1.31 -44.03 -1.51
N LEU A 159 -2.40 -43.65 -0.86
CA LEU A 159 -3.51 -42.97 -1.50
C LEU A 159 -3.08 -41.59 -2.02
N THR A 160 -2.38 -40.82 -1.20
CA THR A 160 -1.77 -39.54 -1.59
C THR A 160 -0.84 -39.71 -2.80
N ALA A 161 0.03 -40.72 -2.81
CA ALA A 161 0.93 -40.96 -3.94
C ALA A 161 0.20 -41.35 -5.22
N ARG A 162 -0.99 -41.97 -5.12
CA ARG A 162 -1.84 -42.32 -6.26
C ARG A 162 -2.59 -41.10 -6.82
N LEU A 163 -2.96 -40.16 -5.95
CA LEU A 163 -3.71 -38.95 -6.29
C LEU A 163 -2.82 -37.76 -6.68
N ALA A 164 -1.60 -37.69 -6.16
CA ALA A 164 -0.74 -36.52 -6.32
C ALA A 164 -0.38 -36.31 -7.81
N PRO A 165 -0.59 -35.11 -8.36
CA PRO A 165 -0.16 -34.80 -9.72
C PRO A 165 1.37 -34.82 -9.80
N PRO A 166 1.94 -35.00 -11.01
CA PRO A 166 3.39 -35.16 -11.20
C PRO A 166 4.20 -33.92 -10.79
N THR A 167 3.57 -32.74 -10.78
CA THR A 167 4.20 -31.47 -10.42
C THR A 167 3.28 -30.67 -9.53
N LEU A 168 3.77 -30.34 -8.33
CA LEU A 168 3.12 -29.42 -7.39
C LEU A 168 4.05 -28.24 -7.11
N PRO A 169 3.49 -27.05 -6.83
CA PRO A 169 4.28 -25.88 -6.48
C PRO A 169 4.93 -26.00 -5.10
N GLU A 170 4.36 -26.82 -4.22
CA GLU A 170 4.82 -27.07 -2.85
C GLU A 170 4.94 -28.58 -2.61
N PRO A 171 5.93 -29.05 -1.81
CA PRO A 171 5.98 -30.43 -1.36
C PRO A 171 4.73 -30.80 -0.55
N LEU A 172 4.06 -31.89 -0.95
CA LEU A 172 2.84 -32.33 -0.29
C LEU A 172 3.14 -33.11 1.00
N SER A 173 2.54 -32.69 2.12
CA SER A 173 2.64 -33.34 3.43
C SER A 173 1.25 -33.57 4.00
N VAL A 174 0.75 -34.81 3.89
CA VAL A 174 -0.58 -35.18 4.38
C VAL A 174 -0.47 -35.81 5.76
N LYS A 175 -1.21 -35.28 6.74
CA LYS A 175 -1.25 -35.81 8.11
C LYS A 175 -2.67 -35.99 8.61
N VAL A 176 -2.83 -36.91 9.57
CA VAL A 176 -4.12 -37.14 10.23
C VAL A 176 -4.14 -36.42 11.57
N VAL A 177 -5.19 -35.65 11.83
CA VAL A 177 -5.41 -34.96 13.12
C VAL A 177 -6.44 -35.74 13.94
N ASP A 178 -6.13 -36.00 15.21
CA ASP A 178 -7.03 -36.65 16.16
C ASP A 178 -8.14 -35.71 16.64
N SER A 179 -9.08 -35.44 15.74
CA SER A 179 -10.35 -34.74 16.02
C SER A 179 -11.52 -35.57 15.53
N ALA A 180 -12.65 -35.47 16.25
CA ALA A 180 -13.91 -36.11 15.88
C ALA A 180 -14.68 -35.33 14.80
N ASP A 181 -14.24 -34.12 14.44
CA ASP A 181 -14.90 -33.35 13.39
C ASP A 181 -14.74 -34.02 12.02
N VAL A 182 -15.77 -33.91 11.19
CA VAL A 182 -15.76 -34.39 9.80
C VAL A 182 -15.20 -33.28 8.92
N ASN A 183 -13.87 -33.24 8.77
CA ASN A 183 -13.21 -32.20 8.00
C ASN A 183 -11.88 -32.66 7.38
N ALA A 184 -11.46 -31.97 6.32
CA ALA A 184 -10.09 -31.94 5.82
C ALA A 184 -9.75 -30.49 5.45
N VAL A 185 -8.47 -30.14 5.40
CA VAL A 185 -8.05 -28.78 5.04
C VAL A 185 -6.61 -28.73 4.53
N ALA A 186 -6.41 -28.02 3.43
CA ALA A 186 -5.11 -27.62 2.91
C ALA A 186 -4.59 -26.35 3.62
N LEU A 187 -3.32 -26.38 3.99
CA LEU A 187 -2.62 -25.33 4.71
C LEU A 187 -1.44 -24.80 3.88
N PRO A 188 -0.94 -23.59 4.17
CA PRO A 188 0.24 -23.04 3.51
C PRO A 188 1.43 -24.00 3.55
N GLY A 189 2.25 -24.00 2.50
CA GLY A 189 3.47 -24.83 2.41
C GLY A 189 3.22 -26.29 2.04
N GLY A 190 2.03 -26.62 1.53
CA GLY A 190 1.71 -27.97 1.03
C GLY A 190 1.28 -28.96 2.10
N HIS A 191 0.92 -28.48 3.30
CA HIS A 191 0.41 -29.33 4.37
C HIS A 191 -1.09 -29.59 4.15
N VAL A 192 -1.53 -30.85 4.29
CA VAL A 192 -2.95 -31.22 4.27
C VAL A 192 -3.27 -31.96 5.56
N ALA A 193 -4.27 -31.49 6.29
CA ALA A 193 -4.75 -32.10 7.52
C ALA A 193 -6.08 -32.81 7.28
N VAL A 194 -6.11 -34.14 7.50
CA VAL A 194 -7.31 -34.96 7.42
C VAL A 194 -7.76 -35.32 8.83
N TYR A 195 -9.02 -35.06 9.18
CA TYR A 195 -9.49 -35.29 10.54
C TYR A 195 -9.90 -36.76 10.69
N ARG A 196 -9.60 -37.37 11.84
CA ARG A 196 -10.03 -38.74 12.15
C ARG A 196 -11.55 -38.92 12.00
N GLY A 197 -12.34 -37.91 12.34
CA GLY A 197 -13.80 -37.92 12.17
C GLY A 197 -14.23 -38.10 10.71
N LEU A 198 -13.54 -37.47 9.75
CA LEU A 198 -13.80 -37.67 8.32
C LEU A 198 -13.58 -39.12 7.90
N ILE A 199 -12.46 -39.71 8.31
CA ILE A 199 -12.12 -41.10 8.01
C ILE A 199 -13.14 -42.06 8.65
N ALA A 200 -13.58 -41.77 9.88
CA ALA A 200 -14.54 -42.60 10.60
C ALA A 200 -15.96 -42.53 10.03
N GLN A 201 -16.33 -41.40 9.42
CA GLN A 201 -17.65 -41.16 8.85
C GLN A 201 -17.76 -41.63 7.39
N ALA A 202 -16.63 -41.68 6.67
CA ALA A 202 -16.60 -42.11 5.27
C ALA A 202 -17.12 -43.55 5.12
N GLY A 203 -18.09 -43.74 4.22
CA GLY A 203 -18.68 -45.04 3.91
C GLY A 203 -17.77 -45.93 3.06
N SER A 204 -16.76 -45.34 2.41
CA SER A 204 -15.80 -46.03 1.56
C SER A 204 -14.43 -45.34 1.53
N PRO A 205 -13.35 -46.04 1.12
CA PRO A 205 -12.06 -45.43 0.86
C PRO A 205 -12.10 -44.34 -0.22
N ASP A 206 -13.02 -44.46 -1.18
CA ASP A 206 -13.18 -43.54 -2.30
C ASP A 206 -13.70 -42.17 -1.82
N GLU A 207 -14.55 -42.13 -0.79
CA GLU A 207 -14.98 -40.86 -0.16
C GLU A 207 -13.81 -40.14 0.53
N VAL A 208 -12.90 -40.87 1.18
CA VAL A 208 -11.68 -40.28 1.75
C VAL A 208 -10.75 -39.80 0.63
N ALA A 209 -10.67 -40.54 -0.47
CA ALA A 209 -9.91 -40.16 -1.64
C ALA A 209 -10.46 -38.88 -2.29
N ALA A 210 -11.78 -38.73 -2.37
CA ALA A 210 -12.43 -37.55 -2.92
C ALA A 210 -12.11 -36.30 -2.09
N ALA A 211 -12.28 -36.38 -0.76
CA ALA A 211 -11.90 -35.28 0.14
C ALA A 211 -10.40 -34.94 0.01
N LEU A 212 -9.53 -35.94 -0.04
CA LEU A 212 -8.10 -35.72 -0.19
C LEU A 212 -7.73 -35.12 -1.56
N ALA A 213 -8.37 -35.56 -2.65
CA ALA A 213 -8.15 -35.01 -3.99
C ALA A 213 -8.52 -33.52 -4.06
N HIS A 214 -9.65 -33.15 -3.46
CA HIS A 214 -10.07 -31.75 -3.32
C HIS A 214 -9.02 -30.90 -2.58
N GLU A 215 -8.51 -31.38 -1.44
CA GLU A 215 -7.46 -30.65 -0.70
C GLU A 215 -6.12 -30.58 -1.46
N ILE A 216 -5.76 -31.62 -2.24
CA ILE A 216 -4.55 -31.59 -3.08
C ILE A 216 -4.65 -30.49 -4.13
N GLU A 217 -5.83 -30.26 -4.71
CA GLU A 217 -6.02 -29.18 -5.67
C GLU A 217 -5.93 -27.79 -5.03
N HIS A 218 -6.40 -27.62 -3.78
CA HIS A 218 -6.11 -26.38 -3.04
C HIS A 218 -4.61 -26.12 -2.90
N VAL A 219 -3.80 -27.16 -2.70
CA VAL A 219 -2.33 -27.04 -2.70
C VAL A 219 -1.80 -26.71 -4.11
N ALA A 220 -2.31 -27.38 -5.15
CA ALA A 220 -1.88 -27.18 -6.54
C ALA A 220 -2.09 -25.73 -7.01
N TYR A 221 -3.23 -25.13 -6.67
CA TYR A 221 -3.56 -23.73 -6.98
C TYR A 221 -3.07 -22.72 -5.92
N GLN A 222 -2.40 -23.21 -4.87
CA GLN A 222 -1.89 -22.41 -3.75
C GLN A 222 -2.98 -21.55 -3.08
N HIS A 223 -4.22 -22.04 -3.04
CA HIS A 223 -5.34 -21.35 -2.39
C HIS A 223 -5.04 -20.95 -0.93
N PRO A 224 -4.38 -21.79 -0.10
CA PRO A 224 -3.99 -21.39 1.25
C PRO A 224 -3.01 -20.20 1.27
N ASN A 225 -2.05 -20.17 0.34
CA ASN A 225 -1.09 -19.07 0.22
C ASN A 225 -1.78 -17.77 -0.21
N GLN A 226 -2.75 -17.86 -1.14
CA GLN A 226 -3.56 -16.72 -1.54
C GLN A 226 -4.40 -16.18 -0.37
N LEU A 227 -4.95 -17.06 0.47
CA LEU A 227 -5.74 -16.65 1.63
C LEU A 227 -4.90 -15.92 2.68
N ILE A 228 -3.73 -16.45 3.06
CA ILE A 228 -2.86 -15.75 4.04
C ILE A 228 -2.37 -14.41 3.51
N LEU A 229 -2.23 -14.23 2.19
CA LEU A 229 -1.93 -12.93 1.59
C LEU A 229 -3.12 -11.97 1.66
N ARG A 230 -4.35 -12.47 1.51
CA ARG A 230 -5.59 -11.68 1.64
C ARG A 230 -5.78 -11.21 3.09
N GLU A 231 -5.66 -12.12 4.05
CA GLU A 231 -5.99 -11.86 5.45
C GLU A 231 -4.81 -11.31 6.25
N SER A 232 -3.58 -11.64 5.86
CA SER A 232 -2.38 -11.38 6.66
C SER A 232 -1.19 -10.89 5.82
N GLY A 233 -1.44 -10.28 4.66
CA GLY A 233 -0.41 -9.80 3.74
C GLY A 233 0.76 -9.04 4.41
N PRO A 234 0.51 -8.03 5.28
CA PRO A 234 1.57 -7.34 6.01
C PRO A 234 2.39 -8.24 6.94
N ALA A 235 1.75 -9.17 7.65
CA ALA A 235 2.42 -10.11 8.55
C ALA A 235 3.24 -11.15 7.78
N VAL A 236 2.71 -11.67 6.67
CA VAL A 236 3.42 -12.56 5.76
C VAL A 236 4.65 -11.85 5.21
N LEU A 237 4.52 -10.61 4.72
CA LEU A 237 5.64 -9.81 4.22
C LEU A 237 6.71 -9.59 5.32
N ALA A 238 6.29 -9.22 6.52
CA ALA A 238 7.22 -9.09 7.65
C ALA A 238 7.98 -10.40 7.92
N ARG A 239 7.30 -11.55 7.94
CA ARG A 239 7.95 -12.87 8.09
C ARG A 239 8.92 -13.16 6.95
N THR A 240 8.59 -12.80 5.70
CA THR A 240 9.53 -12.97 4.58
C THR A 240 10.82 -12.17 4.76
N LEU A 241 10.73 -10.99 5.37
CA LEU A 241 11.85 -10.09 5.68
C LEU A 241 12.57 -10.46 6.99
N GLY A 242 12.12 -11.50 7.72
CA GLY A 242 12.73 -11.98 8.96
C GLY A 242 12.17 -11.36 10.24
N ASN A 243 11.06 -10.60 10.18
CA ASN A 243 10.36 -10.09 11.36
C ASN A 243 9.10 -10.94 11.62
N SER A 244 9.05 -11.60 12.78
CA SER A 244 7.95 -12.48 13.19
C SER A 244 7.06 -11.91 14.30
N GLU A 245 7.15 -10.62 14.62
CA GLU A 245 6.34 -10.00 15.68
C GLU A 245 4.86 -9.82 15.27
N LEU A 246 4.58 -9.78 13.96
CA LEU A 246 3.22 -9.67 13.46
C LEU A 246 2.55 -11.05 13.40
N GLU A 247 1.42 -11.16 14.09
CA GLU A 247 0.59 -12.36 14.16
C GLU A 247 -0.12 -12.57 12.81
N VAL A 248 -0.20 -13.84 12.39
CA VAL A 248 -0.96 -14.25 11.21
C VAL A 248 -2.37 -14.59 11.68
N ALA A 249 -3.39 -14.08 10.99
CA ALA A 249 -4.79 -14.26 11.36
C ALA A 249 -5.19 -15.74 11.38
N ASP A 250 -6.02 -16.16 12.33
CA ASP A 250 -6.50 -17.54 12.44
C ASP A 250 -7.14 -18.03 11.12
N LEU A 251 -6.71 -19.21 10.66
CA LEU A 251 -7.22 -19.87 9.44
C LEU A 251 -8.59 -20.52 9.64
N THR A 252 -9.32 -20.28 10.74
CA THR A 252 -10.76 -20.55 10.78
C THR A 252 -11.52 -19.90 9.61
N VAL A 253 -10.93 -18.88 8.98
CA VAL A 253 -11.37 -18.28 7.71
C VAL A 253 -11.31 -19.25 6.51
N LEU A 254 -10.45 -20.29 6.51
CA LEU A 254 -10.43 -21.33 5.46
C LEU A 254 -11.78 -22.01 5.29
N LYS A 255 -12.61 -22.07 6.33
CA LYS A 255 -13.97 -22.62 6.26
C LYS A 255 -14.93 -21.80 5.38
N LYS A 256 -14.57 -20.56 5.01
CA LYS A 256 -15.30 -19.71 4.07
C LYS A 256 -14.47 -19.55 2.80
N GLY A 257 -14.31 -20.64 2.06
CA GLY A 257 -13.63 -20.66 0.77
C GLY A 257 -14.22 -19.68 -0.25
N ASP A 258 -13.36 -19.19 -1.13
CA ASP A 258 -13.76 -18.39 -2.29
C ASP A 258 -14.46 -19.30 -3.31
N LYS A 259 -15.65 -18.93 -3.78
CA LYS A 259 -16.44 -19.78 -4.70
C LYS A 259 -15.67 -20.20 -5.95
N ALA A 260 -14.77 -19.33 -6.43
CA ALA A 260 -13.92 -19.66 -7.57
C ALA A 260 -12.89 -20.73 -7.21
N ALA A 261 -12.27 -20.63 -6.04
CA ALA A 261 -11.29 -21.60 -5.54
C ALA A 261 -11.92 -22.98 -5.31
N GLU A 262 -13.13 -23.02 -4.74
CA GLU A 262 -13.88 -24.28 -4.55
C GLU A 262 -14.20 -24.95 -5.90
N ALA A 263 -14.64 -24.16 -6.90
CA ALA A 263 -14.95 -24.69 -8.22
C ALA A 263 -13.70 -25.21 -8.97
N GLU A 264 -12.54 -24.55 -8.79
CA GLU A 264 -11.26 -25.00 -9.33
C GLU A 264 -10.80 -26.29 -8.64
N ALA A 265 -10.93 -26.37 -7.32
CA ALA A 265 -10.59 -27.55 -6.53
C ALA A 265 -11.47 -28.76 -6.90
N ASP A 266 -12.78 -28.57 -7.02
CA ASP A 266 -13.72 -29.63 -7.42
C ASP A 266 -13.42 -30.18 -8.82
N ALA A 267 -13.17 -29.29 -9.79
CA ALA A 267 -12.88 -29.68 -11.17
C ALA A 267 -11.55 -30.45 -11.28
N GLY A 268 -10.52 -30.00 -10.56
CA GLY A 268 -9.24 -30.70 -10.48
C GLY A 268 -9.36 -32.05 -9.78
N ALA A 269 -10.12 -32.11 -8.68
CA ALA A 269 -10.28 -33.32 -7.88
C ALA A 269 -10.91 -34.46 -8.68
N ILE A 270 -11.96 -34.15 -9.46
CA ILE A 270 -12.58 -35.12 -10.38
C ILE A 270 -11.52 -35.65 -11.38
N THR A 271 -10.68 -34.76 -11.92
CA THR A 271 -9.61 -35.15 -12.85
C THR A 271 -8.58 -36.07 -12.18
N LEU A 272 -8.20 -35.79 -10.93
CA LEU A 272 -7.28 -36.64 -10.17
C LEU A 272 -7.89 -38.01 -9.85
N LEU A 273 -9.18 -38.05 -9.46
CA LEU A 273 -9.89 -39.30 -9.16
C LEU A 273 -10.04 -40.18 -10.40
N ASP A 274 -10.42 -39.58 -11.53
CA ASP A 274 -10.52 -40.26 -12.82
C ASP A 274 -9.16 -40.84 -13.24
N ALA A 275 -8.10 -40.03 -13.18
CA ALA A 275 -6.73 -40.47 -13.49
C ALA A 275 -6.26 -41.60 -12.56
N ALA A 276 -6.70 -41.57 -11.30
CA ALA A 276 -6.42 -42.60 -10.32
C ALA A 276 -7.28 -43.85 -10.50
N ASN A 277 -8.36 -43.86 -11.30
CA ASN A 277 -9.40 -44.90 -11.34
C ASN A 277 -10.06 -45.11 -9.96
N ILE A 278 -10.56 -44.03 -9.37
CA ILE A 278 -11.32 -44.00 -8.12
C ILE A 278 -12.73 -43.52 -8.45
N SER A 279 -13.77 -44.06 -7.78
CA SER A 279 -15.14 -43.63 -8.06
C SER A 279 -15.34 -42.15 -7.73
N THR A 280 -15.95 -41.42 -8.68
CA THR A 280 -16.40 -40.03 -8.53
C THR A 280 -17.89 -39.97 -8.20
#